data_AF-A0A9D8TQ43-F1
#
_entry.id   AF-A0A9D8TQ43-F1
#
_cell.length_a   1.000
_cell.length_b   1.000
_cell.length_c   1.000
_cell.angle_alpha   90.00
_cell.angle_beta   90.00
_cell.angle_gamma   90.00
#
_symmetry.space_group_name_H-M   'P 1'
#
loop_
_entity.id
_entity.type
_entity.pdbx_description
1 polymer ?
#
loop_
_entity_poly.entity_id
_entity_poly.type
_entity_poly.pdbx_seq_one_letter_code
_entity_poly.pdbx_strand_id
1 'polypeptide(L)'
;LTYFVLDRTFLSIATTTASASKKAYREKRVAMRPLWLTALSREVKRFTSNAGYMLNTGLSTILCPALGVFLLVKGGGFAESLLGIEGASPDLIALAVAAVICFAASMNTIAAPSVSLEGAGIDVIRSLPVKTKTVLLAKAGNHLLFTLPAVLLTSLLSVIALRAVVTPTGAIFLFVIPVLFTCFTAFYDLTMNLLMPNLHWTSEMSVIKQGTGMLITVFSGLVFPILMLVAILVLPFPALATGLILSAVLLAAAVSLRFAVTTWGVRVFDGLS
;
A
#
# COMPACT_ATOMS: atom_id res chain seq x y z
N LEU A 1 -5.66 24.64 40.37
CA LEU A 1 -5.17 24.38 39.00
C LEU A 1 -6.13 24.92 37.93
N THR A 2 -7.42 24.60 38.00
CA THR A 2 -8.48 25.08 37.06
C THR A 2 -8.59 26.61 36.99
N TYR A 3 -8.46 27.31 38.12
CA TYR A 3 -8.50 28.77 38.18
C TYR A 3 -7.31 29.43 37.44
N PHE A 4 -6.13 28.81 37.49
CA PHE A 4 -4.92 29.33 36.87
C PHE A 4 -4.91 29.13 35.34
N VAL A 5 -5.56 28.06 34.88
CA VAL A 5 -5.75 27.77 33.45
C VAL A 5 -6.78 28.72 32.85
N LEU A 6 -7.91 28.94 33.56
CA LEU A 6 -8.95 29.89 33.13
C LEU A 6 -8.42 31.32 33.02
N ASP A 7 -7.71 31.82 34.01
CA ASP A 7 -7.17 33.20 34.03
C ASP A 7 -6.22 33.45 32.84
N ARG A 8 -5.35 32.49 32.52
CA ARG A 8 -4.43 32.56 31.38
C ARG A 8 -5.15 32.54 30.03
N THR A 9 -6.19 31.73 29.86
CA THR A 9 -6.98 31.70 28.62
C THR A 9 -7.89 32.92 28.47
N PHE A 10 -8.56 33.33 29.54
CA PHE A 10 -9.53 34.42 29.49
C PHE A 10 -8.84 35.77 29.32
N LEU A 11 -7.74 36.04 30.03
CA LEU A 11 -6.94 37.25 29.77
C LEU A 11 -6.33 37.23 28.38
N SER A 12 -5.85 36.09 27.86
CA SER A 12 -5.30 36.02 26.50
C SER A 12 -6.34 36.31 25.41
N ILE A 13 -7.61 35.98 25.64
CA ILE A 13 -8.71 36.25 24.70
C ILE A 13 -9.25 37.67 24.88
N ALA A 14 -9.31 38.17 26.12
CA ALA A 14 -9.78 39.52 26.44
C ALA A 14 -8.76 40.61 26.09
N THR A 15 -7.46 40.30 26.09
CA THR A 15 -6.37 41.25 25.76
C THR A 15 -5.92 41.19 24.30
N THR A 16 -6.43 40.24 23.49
CA THR A 16 -6.34 40.33 22.03
C THR A 16 -7.22 41.47 21.54
N THR A 17 -6.73 42.69 21.71
CA THR A 17 -7.11 43.80 20.85
C THR A 17 -6.86 43.33 19.43
N ALA A 18 -7.88 43.47 18.58
CA ALA A 18 -7.77 43.30 17.15
C ALA A 18 -6.84 44.39 16.59
N SER A 19 -5.55 44.29 16.89
CA SER A 19 -4.54 45.00 16.13
C SER A 19 -4.49 44.30 14.79
N ALA A 20 -5.16 44.93 13.82
CA ALA A 20 -5.01 44.67 12.40
C ALA A 20 -3.57 45.01 11.97
N SER A 21 -2.56 44.38 12.58
CA SER A 21 -1.28 44.24 11.94
C SER A 21 -1.54 43.34 10.75
N LYS A 22 -1.52 43.92 9.54
CA LYS A 22 -1.39 43.17 8.31
C LYS A 22 -0.19 42.27 8.51
N LYS A 23 -0.43 41.01 8.85
CA LYS A 23 0.62 39.99 8.89
C LYS A 23 1.09 39.92 7.46
N ALA A 24 2.17 40.64 7.16
CA ALA A 24 2.70 40.74 5.82
C ALA A 24 2.80 39.32 5.31
N TYR A 25 2.08 39.04 4.22
CA TYR A 25 2.15 37.78 3.51
C TYR A 25 3.61 37.66 3.07
N ARG A 26 4.42 37.04 3.93
CA ARG A 26 5.73 36.54 3.54
C ARG A 26 5.39 35.42 2.58
N GLU A 27 5.55 35.69 1.29
CA GLU A 27 5.81 34.64 0.31
C GLU A 27 6.92 33.77 0.89
N LYS A 28 6.54 32.68 1.56
CA LYS A 28 7.43 31.54 1.66
C LYS A 28 7.65 31.18 0.21
N ARG A 29 8.89 31.35 -0.29
CA ARG A 29 9.29 30.79 -1.58
C ARG A 29 8.85 29.34 -1.57
N VAL A 30 7.72 29.07 -2.21
CA VAL A 30 7.26 27.72 -2.47
C VAL A 30 8.24 27.23 -3.50
N ALA A 31 9.28 26.52 -3.06
CA ALA A 31 10.14 25.79 -3.97
C ALA A 31 9.20 25.00 -4.88
N MET A 32 9.29 25.19 -6.20
CA MET A 32 8.41 24.53 -7.16
C MET A 32 8.55 23.02 -7.00
N ARG A 33 7.64 22.40 -6.25
CA ARG A 33 7.58 20.94 -6.13
C ARG A 33 6.96 20.40 -7.40
N PRO A 34 7.48 19.30 -7.95
CA PRO A 34 6.85 18.68 -9.10
C PRO A 34 5.42 18.25 -8.71
N LEU A 35 4.49 18.43 -9.65
CA LEU A 35 3.05 18.28 -9.40
C LEU A 35 2.67 16.92 -8.78
N TRP A 36 3.35 15.86 -9.20
CA TRP A 36 3.15 14.51 -8.68
C TRP A 36 3.52 14.40 -7.19
N LEU A 37 4.57 15.07 -6.75
CA LEU A 37 5.05 15.02 -5.37
C LEU A 37 4.11 15.81 -4.45
N THR A 38 3.52 16.88 -4.94
CA THR A 38 2.47 17.63 -4.22
C THR A 38 1.21 16.78 -4.05
N ALA A 39 0.78 16.08 -5.11
CA ALA A 39 -0.34 15.16 -5.04
C ALA A 39 -0.05 13.98 -4.08
N LEU A 40 1.13 13.37 -4.16
CA LEU A 40 1.54 12.32 -3.24
C LEU A 40 1.63 12.81 -1.79
N SER A 41 2.20 13.99 -1.55
CA SER A 41 2.30 14.57 -0.22
C SER A 41 0.93 14.82 0.41
N ARG A 42 -0.09 15.12 -0.40
CA ARG A 42 -1.48 15.23 0.07
C ARG A 42 -2.01 13.87 0.52
N GLU A 43 -1.80 12.82 -0.26
CA GLU A 43 -2.22 11.44 0.10
C GLU A 43 -1.53 10.96 1.38
N VAL A 44 -0.22 11.18 1.50
CA VAL A 44 0.55 10.84 2.71
C VAL A 44 -0.01 11.59 3.92
N LYS A 45 -0.27 12.89 3.78
CA LYS A 45 -0.83 13.70 4.88
C LYS A 45 -2.20 13.17 5.30
N ARG A 46 -3.05 12.83 4.34
CA ARG A 46 -4.37 12.26 4.62
C ARG A 46 -4.25 10.95 5.39
N PHE A 47 -3.47 10.01 4.86
CA PHE A 47 -3.25 8.70 5.44
C PHE A 47 -2.69 8.78 6.87
N THR A 48 -1.68 9.62 7.10
CA THR A 48 -1.04 9.76 8.42
C THR A 48 -1.87 10.57 9.42
N SER A 49 -2.77 11.44 8.96
CA SER A 49 -3.65 12.23 9.82
C SER A 49 -4.86 11.46 10.36
N ASN A 50 -5.26 10.35 9.71
CA ASN A 50 -6.38 9.54 10.13
C ASN A 50 -5.89 8.17 10.66
N ALA A 51 -5.85 8.05 11.99
CA ALA A 51 -5.45 6.82 12.67
C ALA A 51 -6.32 5.60 12.31
N GLY A 52 -7.63 5.80 12.12
CA GLY A 52 -8.55 4.75 11.70
C GLY A 52 -8.23 4.22 10.31
N TYR A 53 -7.93 5.11 9.36
CA TYR A 53 -7.49 4.73 8.02
C TYR A 53 -6.16 3.99 8.05
N MET A 54 -5.16 4.52 8.77
CA MET A 54 -3.84 3.93 8.87
C MET A 54 -3.84 2.54 9.51
N LEU A 55 -4.57 2.36 10.62
CA LEU A 55 -4.63 1.08 11.32
C LEU A 55 -5.44 0.01 10.60
N ASN A 56 -6.44 0.37 9.79
CA ASN A 56 -7.26 -0.61 9.09
C ASN A 56 -6.69 -1.00 7.73
N THR A 57 -6.02 -0.08 7.04
CA THR A 57 -5.51 -0.33 5.68
C THR A 57 -4.00 -0.49 5.61
N GLY A 58 -3.27 -0.01 6.62
CA GLY A 58 -1.81 0.06 6.62
C GLY A 58 -1.09 -0.83 7.63
N LEU A 59 -1.81 -1.60 8.44
CA LEU A 59 -1.24 -2.40 9.54
C LEU A 59 -0.18 -3.39 9.06
N SER A 60 -0.36 -3.93 7.85
CA SER A 60 0.61 -4.79 7.18
C SER A 60 2.01 -4.17 7.07
N THR A 61 2.11 -2.84 6.94
CA THR A 61 3.40 -2.12 6.91
C THR A 61 4.27 -2.41 8.15
N ILE A 62 3.64 -2.71 9.29
CA ILE A 62 4.31 -3.07 10.54
C ILE A 62 4.42 -4.60 10.68
N LEU A 63 3.38 -5.35 10.30
CA LEU A 63 3.35 -6.81 10.43
C LEU A 63 4.30 -7.52 9.46
N CYS A 64 4.51 -7.00 8.25
CA CYS A 64 5.44 -7.56 7.28
C CYS A 64 6.87 -7.63 7.83
N PRO A 65 7.48 -6.54 8.35
CA PRO A 65 8.81 -6.62 8.96
C PRO A 65 8.85 -7.56 10.17
N ALA A 66 7.79 -7.61 10.97
CA ALA A 66 7.70 -8.53 12.10
C ALA A 66 7.76 -10.00 11.65
N LEU A 67 7.13 -10.36 10.52
CA LEU A 67 7.28 -11.68 9.90
C LEU A 67 8.74 -11.97 9.52
N GLY A 68 9.45 -10.98 8.94
CA GLY A 68 10.87 -11.11 8.61
C GLY A 68 11.75 -11.32 9.84
N VAL A 69 11.50 -10.58 10.93
CA VAL A 69 12.19 -10.76 12.21
C VAL A 69 11.89 -12.13 12.82
N PHE A 70 10.63 -12.57 12.77
CA PHE A 70 10.24 -13.91 13.22
C PHE A 70 11.01 -15.00 12.46
N LEU A 71 11.09 -14.91 11.13
CA LEU A 71 11.91 -15.80 10.32
C LEU A 71 13.39 -15.69 10.68
N LEU A 72 13.92 -14.51 10.99
CA LEU A 72 15.32 -14.39 11.40
C LEU A 72 15.63 -15.11 12.71
N VAL A 73 14.72 -15.08 13.68
CA VAL A 73 14.91 -15.72 15.00
C VAL A 73 14.63 -17.23 14.96
N LYS A 74 13.64 -17.68 14.18
CA LYS A 74 13.18 -19.08 14.16
C LYS A 74 13.47 -19.82 12.84
N GLY A 75 14.15 -19.16 11.90
CA GLY A 75 14.33 -19.61 10.52
C GLY A 75 15.19 -20.85 10.37
N GLY A 76 16.16 -21.08 11.26
CA GLY A 76 17.02 -22.27 11.21
C GLY A 76 16.21 -23.57 11.28
N GLY A 77 15.39 -23.73 12.33
CA GLY A 77 14.52 -24.91 12.47
C GLY A 77 13.39 -24.97 11.44
N PHE A 78 12.91 -23.81 10.97
CA PHE A 78 11.92 -23.74 9.89
C PHE A 78 12.48 -24.21 8.55
N ALA A 79 13.71 -23.81 8.21
CA ALA A 79 14.37 -24.19 6.97
C ALA A 79 14.67 -25.70 6.93
N GLU A 80 15.13 -26.27 8.04
CA GLU A 80 15.35 -27.72 8.18
C GLU A 80 14.04 -28.50 8.04
N SER A 81 12.95 -28.02 8.64
CA SER A 81 11.63 -28.66 8.52
C SER A 81 11.11 -28.64 7.08
N LEU A 82 11.37 -27.57 6.33
CA LEU A 82 10.95 -27.43 4.93
C LEU A 82 11.78 -28.29 3.98
N LEU A 83 13.07 -28.45 4.23
CA LEU A 83 13.93 -29.34 3.46
C LEU A 83 13.62 -30.82 3.68
N GLY A 84 13.00 -31.16 4.81
CA GLY A 84 12.51 -32.51 5.09
C GLY A 84 11.28 -32.93 4.26
N ILE A 85 10.68 -32.02 3.48
CA ILE A 85 9.55 -32.32 2.61
C ILE A 85 10.07 -32.96 1.31
N GLU A 86 9.58 -34.15 0.97
CA GLU A 86 9.93 -34.81 -0.29
C GLU A 86 9.62 -33.91 -1.50
N GLY A 87 10.61 -33.70 -2.37
CA GLY A 87 10.49 -32.83 -3.53
C GLY A 87 10.72 -31.33 -3.28
N ALA A 88 10.96 -30.91 -2.03
CA ALA A 88 11.28 -29.51 -1.72
C ALA A 88 12.70 -29.16 -2.17
N SER A 89 12.81 -28.35 -3.22
CA SER A 89 14.07 -27.69 -3.57
C SER A 89 14.22 -26.36 -2.82
N PRO A 90 15.45 -25.89 -2.55
CA PRO A 90 15.66 -24.59 -1.92
C PRO A 90 15.00 -23.41 -2.63
N ASP A 91 14.91 -23.47 -3.96
CA ASP A 91 14.27 -22.45 -4.77
C ASP A 91 12.74 -22.49 -4.65
N LEU A 92 12.12 -23.68 -4.53
CA LEU A 92 10.69 -23.80 -4.23
C LEU A 92 10.36 -23.23 -2.85
N ILE A 93 11.24 -23.46 -1.87
CA ILE A 93 11.11 -22.87 -0.53
C ILE A 93 11.15 -21.34 -0.62
N ALA A 94 12.09 -20.78 -1.38
CA ALA A 94 12.18 -19.33 -1.60
C ALA A 94 10.90 -18.76 -2.26
N LEU A 95 10.34 -19.46 -3.25
CA LEU A 95 9.07 -19.06 -3.89
C LEU A 95 7.89 -19.14 -2.91
N ALA A 96 7.81 -20.18 -2.09
CA ALA A 96 6.76 -20.32 -1.08
C ALA A 96 6.85 -19.20 -0.03
N VAL A 97 8.06 -18.88 0.44
CA VAL A 97 8.28 -17.76 1.36
C VAL A 97 7.92 -16.43 0.69
N ALA A 98 8.24 -16.23 -0.59
CA ALA A 98 7.80 -15.06 -1.34
C ALA A 98 6.27 -14.94 -1.39
N ALA A 99 5.55 -16.05 -1.57
CA ALA A 99 4.08 -16.07 -1.52
C ALA A 99 3.54 -15.71 -0.12
N VAL A 100 4.19 -16.15 0.95
CA VAL A 100 3.83 -15.75 2.34
C VAL A 100 4.07 -14.26 2.56
N ILE A 101 5.17 -13.70 2.03
CA ILE A 101 5.40 -12.25 2.07
C ILE A 101 4.32 -11.51 1.28
N CYS A 102 3.91 -12.02 0.11
CA CYS A 102 2.79 -11.46 -0.67
C CYS A 102 1.47 -11.51 0.12
N PHE A 103 1.22 -12.58 0.87
CA PHE A 103 0.06 -12.69 1.74
C PHE A 103 0.08 -11.65 2.87
N ALA A 104 1.23 -11.46 3.51
CA ALA A 104 1.35 -10.39 4.50
C ALA A 104 1.14 -9.02 3.83
N ALA A 105 1.71 -8.79 2.65
CA ALA A 105 1.61 -7.54 1.91
C ALA A 105 0.20 -7.22 1.40
N SER A 106 -0.60 -8.23 1.02
CA SER A 106 -1.97 -8.04 0.50
C SER A 106 -2.94 -7.48 1.55
N MET A 107 -2.61 -7.64 2.83
CA MET A 107 -3.33 -7.00 3.92
C MET A 107 -3.12 -5.48 3.98
N ASN A 108 -2.18 -4.95 3.18
CA ASN A 108 -2.03 -3.53 2.95
C ASN A 108 -2.98 -3.10 1.83
N THR A 109 -3.97 -2.29 2.14
CA THR A 109 -5.08 -1.92 1.23
C THR A 109 -5.26 -0.41 1.16
N ILE A 110 -4.16 0.35 1.30
CA ILE A 110 -4.17 1.82 1.36
C ILE A 110 -4.89 2.43 0.16
N ALA A 111 -4.71 1.87 -1.03
CA ALA A 111 -5.32 2.42 -2.25
C ALA A 111 -6.82 2.07 -2.39
N ALA A 112 -7.32 1.06 -1.68
CA ALA A 112 -8.65 0.50 -1.88
C ALA A 112 -9.82 1.43 -1.48
N PRO A 113 -9.72 2.28 -0.44
CA PRO A 113 -10.71 3.32 -0.17
C PRO A 113 -10.29 4.71 -0.66
N SER A 114 -9.12 4.86 -1.29
CA SER A 114 -8.47 6.17 -1.51
C SER A 114 -9.24 7.15 -2.41
N VAL A 115 -10.03 6.67 -3.37
CA VAL A 115 -10.91 7.48 -4.23
C VAL A 115 -12.24 7.74 -3.53
N SER A 116 -12.84 6.71 -2.92
CA SER A 116 -14.10 6.87 -2.16
C SER A 116 -13.98 7.88 -1.03
N LEU A 117 -12.81 7.90 -0.38
CA LEU A 117 -12.50 8.85 0.67
C LEU A 117 -12.53 10.31 0.16
N GLU A 118 -12.33 10.60 -1.13
CA GLU A 118 -12.45 11.98 -1.62
C GLU A 118 -13.85 12.57 -1.39
N GLY A 119 -14.91 11.76 -1.46
CA GLY A 119 -16.27 12.14 -1.08
C GLY A 119 -16.67 13.55 -1.54
N ALA A 120 -17.09 14.39 -0.59
CA ALA A 120 -17.47 15.79 -0.83
C ALA A 120 -16.33 16.71 -1.33
N GLY A 121 -15.06 16.27 -1.22
CA GLY A 121 -13.88 17.01 -1.70
C GLY A 121 -13.51 16.72 -3.15
N ILE A 122 -14.26 15.88 -3.87
CA ILE A 122 -13.93 15.48 -5.24
C ILE A 122 -13.96 16.66 -6.23
N ASP A 123 -14.91 17.59 -6.07
CA ASP A 123 -15.01 18.81 -6.90
C ASP A 123 -13.80 19.74 -6.71
N VAL A 124 -13.29 19.80 -5.47
CA VAL A 124 -12.08 20.57 -5.17
C VAL A 124 -10.89 19.97 -5.90
N ILE A 125 -10.77 18.63 -5.97
CA ILE A 125 -9.69 18.01 -6.75
C ILE A 125 -9.81 18.31 -8.24
N ARG A 126 -11.04 18.21 -8.78
CA ARG A 126 -11.28 18.40 -10.21
C ARG A 126 -11.01 19.85 -10.67
N SER A 127 -11.22 20.82 -9.80
CA SER A 127 -10.92 22.23 -10.08
C SER A 127 -9.43 22.57 -9.98
N LEU A 128 -8.58 21.69 -9.42
CA LEU A 128 -7.14 21.92 -9.42
C LEU A 128 -6.57 21.76 -10.83
N PRO A 129 -5.56 22.55 -11.24
CA PRO A 129 -4.89 22.44 -12.54
C PRO A 129 -3.94 21.23 -12.58
N VAL A 130 -4.42 20.04 -12.19
CA VAL A 130 -3.67 18.80 -12.10
C VAL A 130 -4.33 17.75 -12.98
N LYS A 131 -3.53 17.08 -13.83
CA LYS A 131 -4.02 15.96 -14.63
C LYS A 131 -4.52 14.85 -13.69
N THR A 132 -5.74 14.36 -13.89
CA THR A 132 -6.35 13.26 -13.13
C THR A 132 -5.46 12.01 -13.05
N LYS A 133 -4.74 11.71 -14.14
CA LYS A 133 -3.72 10.65 -14.16
C LYS A 133 -2.69 10.80 -13.03
N THR A 134 -2.23 12.01 -12.76
CA THR A 134 -1.27 12.31 -11.69
C THR A 134 -1.90 12.09 -10.31
N VAL A 135 -3.18 12.41 -10.14
CA VAL A 135 -3.92 12.16 -8.89
C VAL A 135 -4.04 10.66 -8.62
N LEU A 136 -4.47 9.87 -9.62
CA LEU A 136 -4.59 8.42 -9.48
C LEU A 136 -3.22 7.75 -9.24
N LEU A 137 -2.17 8.20 -9.94
CA LEU A 137 -0.82 7.71 -9.71
C LEU A 137 -0.26 8.12 -8.34
N ALA A 138 -0.66 9.27 -7.80
CA ALA A 138 -0.30 9.66 -6.44
C ALA A 138 -0.96 8.75 -5.39
N LYS A 139 -2.21 8.32 -5.62
CA LYS A 139 -2.91 7.35 -4.75
C LYS A 139 -2.23 5.99 -4.75
N ALA A 140 -1.93 5.44 -5.92
CA ALA A 140 -1.14 4.21 -6.04
C ALA A 140 0.27 4.40 -5.44
N GLY A 141 0.89 5.55 -5.68
CA GLY A 141 2.19 5.91 -5.12
C GLY A 141 2.20 5.95 -3.60
N ASN A 142 1.10 6.35 -2.96
CA ASN A 142 0.97 6.33 -1.50
C ASN A 142 0.98 4.89 -0.97
N HIS A 143 0.25 3.97 -1.61
CA HIS A 143 0.34 2.54 -1.29
C HIS A 143 1.78 2.03 -1.42
N LEU A 144 2.43 2.28 -2.57
CA LEU A 144 3.80 1.83 -2.83
C LEU A 144 4.81 2.40 -1.82
N LEU A 145 4.67 3.67 -1.44
CA LEU A 145 5.58 4.36 -0.53
C LEU A 145 5.62 3.68 0.85
N PHE A 146 4.48 3.19 1.34
CA PHE A 146 4.41 2.52 2.64
C PHE A 146 4.68 1.01 2.53
N THR A 147 4.15 0.33 1.50
CA THR A 147 4.25 -1.13 1.39
C THR A 147 5.63 -1.60 0.93
N LEU A 148 6.27 -0.92 -0.04
CA LEU A 148 7.54 -1.41 -0.62
C LEU A 148 8.68 -1.46 0.40
N PRO A 149 8.94 -0.43 1.23
CA PRO A 149 10.02 -0.51 2.21
C PRO A 149 9.83 -1.67 3.20
N ALA A 150 8.59 -1.90 3.64
CA ALA A 150 8.25 -3.00 4.53
C ALA A 150 8.53 -4.36 3.85
N VAL A 151 8.05 -4.55 2.62
CA VAL A 151 8.25 -5.80 1.86
C VAL A 151 9.72 -6.04 1.54
N LEU A 152 10.48 -5.02 1.14
CA LEU A 152 11.91 -5.14 0.85
C LEU A 152 12.70 -5.51 2.11
N LEU A 153 12.36 -4.91 3.25
CA LEU A 153 12.97 -5.25 4.54
C LEU A 153 12.65 -6.70 4.91
N THR A 154 11.39 -7.13 4.80
CA THR A 154 11.01 -8.53 5.07
C THR A 154 11.73 -9.51 4.15
N SER A 155 11.87 -9.17 2.87
CA SER A 155 12.59 -9.99 1.88
C SER A 155 14.06 -10.13 2.25
N LEU A 156 14.72 -9.02 2.62
CA LEU A 156 16.10 -9.02 3.09
C LEU A 156 16.27 -9.87 4.35
N LEU A 157 15.41 -9.70 5.36
CA LEU A 157 15.46 -10.49 6.58
C LEU A 157 15.24 -11.97 6.31
N SER A 158 14.36 -12.32 5.37
CA SER A 158 14.10 -13.71 4.97
C SER A 158 15.30 -14.34 4.27
N VAL A 159 15.99 -13.60 3.39
CA VAL A 159 17.23 -14.07 2.75
C VAL A 159 18.33 -14.31 3.78
N ILE A 160 18.49 -13.42 4.76
CA ILE A 160 19.47 -13.58 5.85
C ILE A 160 19.12 -14.80 6.71
N ALA A 161 17.84 -14.94 7.08
CA ALA A 161 17.34 -16.03 7.89
C ALA A 161 17.57 -17.41 7.24
N LEU A 162 17.36 -17.49 5.93
CA LEU A 162 17.40 -18.72 5.15
C LEU A 162 18.70 -18.89 4.36
N ARG A 163 19.76 -18.13 4.70
CA ARG A 163 21.04 -18.10 3.97
C ARG A 163 21.72 -19.45 3.76
N ALA A 164 21.45 -20.41 4.65
CA ALA A 164 22.02 -21.76 4.57
C ALA A 164 21.34 -22.62 3.49
N VAL A 165 20.16 -22.20 3.04
CA VAL A 165 19.29 -22.97 2.13
C VAL A 165 19.10 -22.22 0.81
N VAL A 166 18.74 -20.94 0.86
CA VAL A 166 18.35 -20.16 -0.32
C VAL A 166 19.52 -19.95 -1.28
N THR A 167 19.31 -20.34 -2.55
CA THR A 167 20.27 -20.07 -3.63
C THR A 167 20.22 -18.59 -4.04
N PRO A 168 21.25 -18.08 -4.76
CA PRO A 168 21.20 -16.74 -5.34
C PRO A 168 19.97 -16.49 -6.22
N THR A 169 19.51 -17.50 -6.95
CA THR A 169 18.30 -17.44 -7.78
C THR A 169 17.04 -17.31 -6.93
N GLY A 170 16.90 -18.14 -5.89
CA GLY A 170 15.81 -18.05 -4.92
C GLY A 170 15.77 -16.69 -4.22
N ALA A 171 16.93 -16.13 -3.87
CA ALA A 171 17.04 -14.80 -3.29
C ALA A 171 16.52 -13.71 -4.25
N ILE A 172 16.80 -13.80 -5.55
CA ILE A 172 16.24 -12.86 -6.55
C ILE A 172 14.71 -12.92 -6.54
N PHE A 173 14.10 -14.11 -6.56
CA PHE A 173 12.64 -14.23 -6.55
C PHE A 173 11.99 -13.76 -5.24
N LEU A 174 12.67 -13.90 -4.11
CA LEU A 174 12.24 -13.34 -2.82
C LEU A 174 12.10 -11.82 -2.85
N PHE A 175 12.81 -11.11 -3.73
CA PHE A 175 12.63 -9.68 -3.93
C PHE A 175 11.66 -9.37 -5.08
N VAL A 176 11.84 -10.01 -6.23
CA VAL A 176 11.10 -9.69 -7.46
C VAL A 176 9.61 -9.94 -7.29
N ILE A 177 9.23 -11.11 -6.75
CA ILE A 177 7.82 -11.49 -6.65
C ILE A 177 7.04 -10.55 -5.70
N PRO A 178 7.48 -10.30 -4.46
CA PRO A 178 6.76 -9.40 -3.56
C PRO A 178 6.70 -7.94 -4.05
N VAL A 179 7.74 -7.45 -4.74
CA VAL A 179 7.73 -6.11 -5.35
C VAL A 179 6.69 -6.03 -6.47
N LEU A 180 6.68 -7.00 -7.38
CA LEU A 180 5.70 -7.05 -8.47
C LEU A 180 4.29 -7.21 -7.94
N PHE A 181 4.10 -8.05 -6.92
CA PHE A 181 2.82 -8.23 -6.25
C PHE A 181 2.33 -6.94 -5.61
N THR A 182 3.21 -6.20 -4.92
CA THR A 182 2.87 -4.89 -4.32
C THR A 182 2.49 -3.84 -5.39
N CYS A 183 3.17 -3.86 -6.54
CA CYS A 183 2.78 -3.04 -7.69
C CYS A 183 1.41 -3.43 -8.24
N PHE A 184 1.15 -4.74 -8.35
CA PHE A 184 -0.14 -5.26 -8.78
C PHE A 184 -1.27 -4.83 -7.82
N THR A 185 -1.12 -5.05 -6.51
CA THR A 185 -2.15 -4.70 -5.51
C THR A 185 -2.41 -3.21 -5.48
N ALA A 186 -1.39 -2.34 -5.60
CA ALA A 186 -1.59 -0.89 -5.62
C ALA A 186 -2.54 -0.42 -6.74
N PHE A 187 -2.44 -1.01 -7.94
CA PHE A 187 -3.33 -0.67 -9.05
C PHE A 187 -4.65 -1.45 -9.02
N TYR A 188 -4.63 -2.69 -8.53
CA TYR A 188 -5.83 -3.50 -8.36
C TYR A 188 -6.79 -2.86 -7.36
N ASP A 189 -6.28 -2.46 -6.19
CA ASP A 189 -7.02 -1.73 -5.16
C ASP A 189 -7.71 -0.50 -5.73
N LEU A 190 -6.95 0.32 -6.47
CA LEU A 190 -7.48 1.54 -7.07
C LEU A 190 -8.53 1.24 -8.15
N THR A 191 -8.34 0.16 -8.91
CA THR A 191 -9.30 -0.28 -9.93
C THR A 191 -10.60 -0.71 -9.28
N MET A 192 -10.56 -1.53 -8.22
CA MET A 192 -11.75 -1.94 -7.47
C MET A 192 -12.46 -0.72 -6.86
N ASN A 193 -11.69 0.25 -6.36
CA ASN A 193 -12.28 1.47 -5.85
C ASN A 193 -12.99 2.28 -6.95
N LEU A 194 -12.40 2.40 -8.14
CA LEU A 194 -12.98 3.12 -9.28
C LEU A 194 -14.20 2.40 -9.87
N LEU A 195 -14.27 1.06 -9.78
CA LEU A 195 -15.44 0.29 -10.20
C LEU A 195 -16.62 0.47 -9.24
N MET A 196 -16.34 0.62 -7.94
CA MET A 196 -17.37 0.69 -6.90
C MET A 196 -17.08 1.83 -5.91
N PRO A 197 -17.09 3.09 -6.38
CA PRO A 197 -16.82 4.24 -5.54
C PRO A 197 -17.99 4.49 -4.59
N ASN A 198 -17.67 4.82 -3.33
CA ASN A 198 -18.63 5.27 -2.34
C ASN A 198 -18.26 6.70 -1.92
N LEU A 199 -18.90 7.69 -2.54
CA LEU A 199 -18.63 9.12 -2.30
C LEU A 199 -19.60 9.76 -1.29
N HIS A 200 -20.77 9.15 -1.09
CA HIS A 200 -21.79 9.64 -0.16
C HIS A 200 -21.73 8.87 1.17
N TRP A 201 -20.67 9.09 1.92
CA TRP A 201 -20.48 8.48 3.24
C TRP A 201 -20.73 9.47 4.37
N THR A 202 -21.30 8.99 5.47
CA THR A 202 -21.54 9.78 6.70
C THR A 202 -20.35 9.72 7.67
N SER A 203 -19.50 8.70 7.54
CA SER A 203 -18.24 8.56 8.28
C SER A 203 -17.15 7.95 7.41
N GLU A 204 -15.91 8.43 7.52
CA GLU A 204 -14.77 7.86 6.77
C GLU A 204 -14.59 6.36 7.07
N MET A 205 -14.88 5.95 8.30
CA MET A 205 -14.78 4.56 8.74
C MET A 205 -15.71 3.60 7.99
N SER A 206 -16.89 4.08 7.55
CA SER A 206 -17.82 3.26 6.76
C SER A 206 -17.21 2.86 5.41
N VAL A 207 -16.51 3.77 4.75
CA VAL A 207 -15.78 3.49 3.49
C VAL A 207 -14.62 2.52 3.73
N ILE A 208 -13.88 2.74 4.81
CA ILE A 208 -12.66 1.98 5.13
C ILE A 208 -12.97 0.53 5.56
N LYS A 209 -14.11 0.27 6.20
CA LYS A 209 -14.43 -1.07 6.73
C LYS A 209 -15.52 -1.80 5.96
N GLN A 210 -16.46 -1.06 5.38
CA GLN A 210 -17.70 -1.61 4.83
C GLN A 210 -17.92 -1.24 3.35
N GLY A 211 -16.97 -0.53 2.72
CA GLY A 211 -17.05 -0.25 1.29
C GLY A 211 -16.97 -1.53 0.47
N THR A 212 -17.87 -1.70 -0.51
CA THR A 212 -17.91 -2.90 -1.36
C THR A 212 -16.59 -3.14 -2.08
N GLY A 213 -15.98 -2.10 -2.66
CA GLY A 213 -14.66 -2.19 -3.28
C GLY A 213 -13.58 -2.64 -2.29
N MET A 214 -13.62 -2.12 -1.06
CA MET A 214 -12.69 -2.50 0.02
C MET A 214 -12.85 -3.96 0.44
N LEU A 215 -14.08 -4.47 0.55
CA LEU A 215 -14.33 -5.87 0.87
C LEU A 215 -13.79 -6.79 -0.22
N ILE A 216 -14.05 -6.48 -1.49
CA ILE A 216 -13.53 -7.25 -2.62
C ILE A 216 -12.00 -7.25 -2.60
N THR A 217 -11.35 -6.12 -2.36
CA THR A 217 -9.87 -6.04 -2.30
C THR A 217 -9.29 -6.87 -1.17
N VAL A 218 -9.91 -6.87 0.01
CA VAL A 218 -9.44 -7.70 1.13
C VAL A 218 -9.59 -9.19 0.79
N PHE A 219 -10.76 -9.65 0.35
CA PHE A 219 -10.97 -11.07 0.05
C PHE A 219 -10.11 -11.56 -1.12
N SER A 220 -10.01 -10.78 -2.19
CA SER A 220 -9.12 -11.13 -3.31
C SER A 220 -7.65 -11.09 -2.91
N GLY A 221 -7.24 -10.16 -2.04
CA GLY A 221 -5.92 -10.12 -1.44
C GLY A 221 -5.57 -11.36 -0.62
N LEU A 222 -6.54 -12.05 -0.02
CA LEU A 222 -6.34 -13.36 0.61
C LEU A 222 -6.18 -14.48 -0.43
N VAL A 223 -6.92 -14.40 -1.55
CA VAL A 223 -6.96 -15.44 -2.58
C VAL A 223 -5.70 -15.43 -3.46
N PHE A 224 -5.20 -14.28 -3.91
CA PHE A 224 -4.07 -14.24 -4.85
C PHE A 224 -2.80 -14.95 -4.35
N PRO A 225 -2.33 -14.74 -3.10
CA PRO A 225 -1.16 -15.44 -2.58
C PRO A 225 -1.40 -16.95 -2.41
N ILE A 226 -2.64 -17.37 -2.10
CA ILE A 226 -3.02 -18.79 -2.05
C ILE A 226 -2.93 -19.39 -3.45
N LEU A 227 -3.44 -18.71 -4.48
CA LEU A 227 -3.32 -19.17 -5.87
C LEU A 227 -1.87 -19.27 -6.31
N MET A 228 -1.02 -18.33 -5.89
CA MET A 228 0.43 -18.41 -6.12
C MET A 228 1.03 -19.65 -5.46
N LEU A 229 0.69 -19.93 -4.20
CA LEU A 229 1.18 -21.11 -3.49
C LEU A 229 0.71 -22.41 -4.18
N VAL A 230 -0.56 -22.49 -4.58
CA VAL A 230 -1.09 -23.62 -5.34
C VAL A 230 -0.36 -23.78 -6.68
N ALA A 231 -0.10 -22.69 -7.40
CA ALA A 231 0.66 -22.73 -8.64
C ALA A 231 2.10 -23.23 -8.43
N ILE A 232 2.75 -22.84 -7.34
CA ILE A 232 4.10 -23.32 -6.99
C ILE A 232 4.11 -24.84 -6.75
N LEU A 233 3.04 -25.39 -6.16
CA LEU A 233 2.95 -26.81 -5.80
C LEU A 233 2.46 -27.70 -6.96
N VAL A 234 1.60 -27.19 -7.83
CA VAL A 234 0.91 -27.99 -8.86
C VAL A 234 1.57 -27.89 -10.24
N LEU A 235 2.26 -26.79 -10.55
CA LEU A 235 2.90 -26.64 -11.86
C LEU A 235 4.07 -27.63 -12.00
N PRO A 236 4.13 -28.44 -13.07
CA PRO A 236 5.16 -29.46 -13.27
C PRO A 236 6.49 -28.86 -13.75
N PHE A 237 6.70 -27.56 -13.54
CA PHE A 237 7.87 -26.82 -14.01
C PHE A 237 8.93 -26.73 -12.90
N PRO A 238 10.23 -26.67 -13.27
CA PRO A 238 11.27 -26.43 -12.29
C PRO A 238 11.10 -25.06 -11.64
N ALA A 239 11.61 -24.90 -10.41
CA ALA A 239 11.45 -23.69 -9.60
C ALA A 239 11.81 -22.40 -10.36
N LEU A 240 12.90 -22.41 -11.14
CA LEU A 240 13.28 -21.27 -11.97
C LEU A 240 12.17 -20.86 -12.95
N ALA A 241 11.62 -21.82 -13.70
CA ALA A 241 10.57 -21.55 -14.69
C ALA A 241 9.28 -21.09 -13.99
N THR A 242 8.91 -21.71 -12.88
CA THR A 242 7.75 -21.30 -12.06
C THR A 242 7.93 -19.86 -11.55
N GLY A 243 9.09 -19.51 -11.02
CA GLY A 243 9.39 -18.15 -10.55
C GLY A 243 9.33 -17.11 -11.68
N LEU A 244 9.84 -17.44 -12.88
CA LEU A 244 9.76 -16.59 -14.06
C LEU A 244 8.31 -16.41 -14.54
N ILE A 245 7.52 -17.48 -14.58
CA ILE A 245 6.10 -17.44 -14.97
C ILE A 245 5.32 -16.54 -14.00
N LEU A 246 5.47 -16.75 -12.69
CA LEU A 246 4.79 -15.93 -11.69
C LEU A 246 5.19 -14.45 -11.80
N SER A 247 6.48 -14.17 -11.97
CA SER A 247 6.98 -12.81 -12.16
C SER A 247 6.41 -12.17 -13.43
N ALA A 248 6.38 -12.90 -14.54
CA ALA A 248 5.84 -12.42 -15.81
C ALA A 248 4.33 -12.14 -15.71
N VAL A 249 3.57 -13.02 -15.07
CA VAL A 249 2.12 -12.85 -14.84
C VAL A 249 1.85 -11.63 -13.97
N LEU A 250 2.55 -11.47 -12.85
CA LEU A 250 2.40 -10.31 -11.97
C LEU A 250 2.79 -9.01 -12.66
N LEU A 251 3.89 -9.01 -13.42
CA LEU A 251 4.31 -7.85 -14.19
C LEU A 251 3.27 -7.48 -15.25
N ALA A 252 2.79 -8.44 -16.02
CA ALA A 252 1.76 -8.22 -17.04
C ALA A 252 0.47 -7.67 -16.41
N ALA A 253 0.05 -8.23 -15.28
CA ALA A 253 -1.13 -7.77 -14.54
C ALA A 253 -0.95 -6.34 -14.01
N ALA A 254 0.19 -6.03 -13.38
CA ALA A 254 0.49 -4.69 -12.86
C ALA A 254 0.56 -3.64 -13.98
N VAL A 255 1.21 -3.96 -15.10
CA VAL A 255 1.29 -3.06 -16.27
C VAL A 255 -0.09 -2.85 -16.89
N SER A 256 -0.88 -3.91 -17.04
CA SER A 256 -2.24 -3.85 -17.61
C SER A 256 -3.16 -3.01 -16.73
N LEU A 257 -3.15 -3.21 -15.41
CA LEU A 257 -3.96 -2.43 -14.47
C LEU A 257 -3.48 -0.98 -14.40
N ARG A 258 -2.17 -0.71 -14.41
CA ARG A 258 -1.65 0.66 -14.52
C ARG A 258 -2.14 1.34 -15.80
N PHE A 259 -2.12 0.63 -16.93
CA PHE A 259 -2.63 1.16 -18.19
C PHE A 259 -4.14 1.44 -18.09
N ALA A 260 -4.93 0.51 -17.55
CA ALA A 260 -6.37 0.67 -17.35
C ALA A 260 -6.68 1.87 -16.43
N VAL A 261 -6.02 1.99 -15.28
CA VAL A 261 -6.16 3.12 -14.34
C VAL A 261 -5.84 4.45 -15.04
N THR A 262 -4.79 4.49 -15.85
CA THR A 262 -4.33 5.73 -16.48
C THR A 262 -5.07 6.11 -17.77
N THR A 263 -6.01 5.26 -18.23
CA THR A 263 -6.81 5.50 -19.44
C THR A 263 -8.31 5.46 -19.11
N TRP A 264 -8.86 4.28 -18.82
CA TRP A 264 -10.23 4.09 -18.38
C TRP A 264 -10.48 4.73 -17.01
N GLY A 265 -9.59 4.54 -16.05
CA GLY A 265 -9.75 5.06 -14.68
C GLY A 265 -9.81 6.58 -14.62
N VAL A 266 -9.08 7.27 -15.51
CA VAL A 266 -9.16 8.74 -15.66
C VAL A 266 -10.56 9.17 -16.07
N ARG A 267 -11.14 8.52 -17.10
CA ARG A 267 -12.49 8.83 -17.59
C ARG A 267 -13.55 8.58 -16.51
N VAL A 268 -13.41 7.47 -15.77
CA VAL A 268 -14.32 7.16 -14.67
C VAL A 268 -14.21 8.21 -13.57
N PHE A 269 -12.99 8.52 -13.12
CA PHE A 269 -12.76 9.49 -12.06
C PHE A 269 -13.31 10.88 -12.41
N ASP A 270 -13.10 11.34 -13.65
CA ASP A 270 -13.59 12.65 -14.10
C ASP A 270 -15.13 12.71 -14.13
N GLY A 271 -15.79 11.57 -14.37
CA GLY A 271 -17.25 11.43 -14.42
C GLY A 271 -17.93 11.17 -13.08
N LEU A 272 -17.19 11.07 -11.96
CA LEU A 272 -17.76 10.87 -10.64
C LEU A 272 -18.52 12.13 -10.15
N SER A 273 -19.62 11.93 -9.43
CA SER A 273 -20.47 12.98 -8.82
C SER A 273 -20.87 12.59 -7.41
#